data_AF-A0A820P090-F1
#
_entry.id   AF-A0A820P090-F1
#
_cell.length_a   1.000
_cell.length_b   1.000
_cell.length_c   1.000
_cell.angle_alpha   90.00
_cell.angle_beta   90.00
_cell.angle_gamma   90.00
#
_symmetry.space_group_name_H-M   'P 1'
#
loop_
_entity.id
_entity.type
_entity.pdbx_description
1 polymer ?
#
loop_
_entity_poly.entity_id
_entity_poly.type
_entity_poly.pdbx_seq_one_letter_code
_entity_poly.pdbx_strand_id
1 'polypeptide(L)'
;MNTSDFTYSSESAASAEKNANRKGRPHNEPFPFQQQHPQATTHLMMKYSQLHVPILYGPQIPRQDRDDTRERYCRALLTLFVSWRSVTNLCDTNQTWKDAFSV
;
A
#
# COMPACT_ATOMS: atom_id res chain seq x y z
N MET A 1 -10.57 3.34 12.79
CA MET A 1 -9.30 2.69 13.17
C MET A 1 -9.52 1.19 13.14
N ASN A 2 -8.92 0.49 12.18
CA ASN A 2 -9.26 -0.88 11.83
C ASN A 2 -8.54 -1.87 12.76
N THR A 3 -9.29 -2.75 13.41
CA THR A 3 -8.78 -3.69 14.43
C THR A 3 -7.86 -4.78 13.86
N SER A 4 -7.79 -4.90 12.53
CA SER A 4 -6.92 -5.84 11.81
C SER A 4 -5.44 -5.50 11.88
N ASP A 5 -5.08 -4.22 12.05
CA ASP A 5 -3.69 -3.78 11.97
C ASP A 5 -2.92 -4.07 13.28
N PHE A 6 -3.62 -4.11 14.41
CA PHE A 6 -3.01 -4.46 15.70
C PHE A 6 -2.68 -5.96 15.80
N THR A 7 -3.48 -6.82 15.19
CA THR A 7 -3.28 -8.29 15.23
C THR A 7 -2.06 -8.73 14.42
N TYR A 8 -1.73 -8.02 13.32
CA TYR A 8 -0.56 -8.35 12.50
C TYR A 8 0.77 -8.14 13.24
N SER A 9 0.83 -7.19 14.18
CA SER A 9 2.05 -6.90 14.94
C SER A 9 2.33 -7.92 16.04
N SER A 10 1.30 -8.52 16.65
CA SER A 10 1.47 -9.50 17.74
C SER A 10 1.81 -10.91 17.24
N GLU A 11 1.27 -11.34 16.10
CA GLU A 11 1.59 -12.64 15.49
C GLU A 11 3.02 -12.67 14.88
N SER A 12 3.50 -11.52 14.43
CA SER A 12 4.88 -11.33 13.93
C SER A 12 5.94 -11.59 15.02
N ALA A 13 5.67 -11.18 16.26
CA ALA A 13 6.59 -11.38 17.37
C ALA A 13 6.68 -12.86 17.81
N ALA A 14 5.56 -13.57 17.84
CA ALA A 14 5.50 -14.97 18.27
C ALA A 14 6.10 -15.97 17.24
N SER A 15 6.10 -15.60 15.95
CA SER A 15 6.69 -16.40 14.87
C SER A 15 8.21 -16.20 14.71
N ALA A 16 8.74 -15.10 15.24
CA ALA A 16 10.18 -14.80 15.22
C ALA A 16 11.01 -15.75 16.11
N GLU A 17 10.49 -16.16 17.27
CA GLU A 17 11.24 -16.99 18.23
C GLU A 17 11.45 -18.46 17.75
N LYS A 18 10.55 -19.00 16.93
CA LYS A 18 10.63 -20.41 16.47
C LYS A 18 11.66 -20.64 15.36
N ASN A 19 12.22 -19.60 14.75
CA ASN A 19 13.14 -19.72 13.61
C ASN A 19 14.64 -19.61 13.97
N ALA A 20 15.00 -19.47 15.26
CA ALA A 20 16.37 -19.21 15.69
C ALA A 20 17.40 -20.32 15.33
N ASN A 21 16.95 -21.52 14.93
CA ASN A 21 17.83 -22.66 14.64
C ASN A 21 18.00 -22.96 13.12
N ARG A 22 17.46 -22.11 12.24
CA ARG A 22 17.63 -22.27 10.78
C ARG A 22 18.81 -21.45 10.30
N LYS A 23 19.90 -22.11 9.88
CA LYS A 23 21.00 -21.46 9.17
C LYS A 23 20.50 -20.97 7.80
N GLY A 24 20.52 -19.65 7.58
CA GLY A 24 20.19 -19.03 6.29
C GLY A 24 19.26 -17.82 6.44
N ARG A 25 19.08 -17.07 5.34
CA ARG A 25 18.10 -15.98 5.29
C ARG A 25 16.69 -16.58 5.46
N PRO A 26 15.85 -16.08 6.37
CA PRO A 26 14.48 -16.57 6.50
C PRO A 26 13.74 -16.41 5.18
N HIS A 27 12.89 -17.39 4.85
CA HIS A 27 12.01 -17.30 3.68
C HIS A 27 11.01 -16.17 3.89
N ASN A 28 10.82 -15.32 2.88
CA ASN A 28 9.82 -14.26 2.94
C ASN A 28 8.42 -14.86 2.88
N GLU A 29 7.43 -14.20 3.47
CA GLU A 29 6.04 -14.67 3.40
C GLU A 29 5.48 -14.52 1.97
N PRO A 30 4.91 -15.61 1.39
CA PRO A 30 4.17 -15.55 0.13
C PRO A 30 2.73 -15.07 0.35
N PHE A 31 2.25 -14.23 -0.55
CA PHE A 31 0.88 -13.70 -0.59
C PHE A 31 0.21 -14.08 -1.92
N PRO A 32 -0.91 -14.84 -1.90
CA PRO A 32 -1.62 -15.18 -3.12
C PRO A 32 -2.33 -13.96 -3.72
N PHE A 33 -2.50 -13.95 -5.04
CA PHE A 33 -3.42 -13.01 -5.67
C PHE A 33 -4.88 -13.34 -5.30
N GLN A 34 -5.77 -12.38 -5.52
CA GLN A 34 -7.20 -12.67 -5.47
C GLN A 34 -7.59 -13.66 -6.56
N GLN A 35 -8.59 -14.50 -6.28
CA GLN A 35 -9.04 -15.55 -7.20
C GLN A 35 -9.47 -15.02 -8.59
N GLN A 36 -9.92 -13.77 -8.67
CA GLN A 36 -10.30 -13.13 -9.93
C GLN A 36 -9.10 -12.71 -10.80
N HIS A 37 -7.88 -12.72 -10.27
CA HIS A 37 -6.70 -12.27 -10.98
C HIS A 37 -6.27 -13.33 -12.02
N PRO A 38 -5.94 -12.94 -13.27
CA PRO A 38 -5.56 -13.89 -14.33
C PRO A 38 -4.39 -14.82 -13.97
N GLN A 39 -3.53 -14.39 -13.04
CA GLN A 39 -2.34 -15.13 -12.61
C GLN A 39 -2.47 -15.77 -11.22
N ALA A 40 -3.68 -15.83 -10.64
CA ALA A 40 -3.88 -16.30 -9.27
C ALA A 40 -3.41 -17.74 -9.03
N THR A 41 -3.56 -18.62 -10.03
CA THR A 41 -3.15 -20.02 -9.93
C THR A 41 -1.64 -20.22 -10.16
N THR A 42 -0.99 -19.28 -10.86
CA THR A 42 0.38 -19.46 -11.36
C THR A 42 1.43 -18.68 -10.57
N HIS A 43 1.07 -17.57 -9.94
CA HIS A 43 2.02 -16.66 -9.30
C HIS A 43 1.66 -16.36 -7.85
N LEU A 44 2.68 -16.06 -7.04
CA LEU A 44 2.55 -15.57 -5.67
C LEU A 44 3.35 -14.27 -5.55
N MET A 45 2.84 -13.33 -4.76
CA MET A 45 3.55 -12.09 -4.42
C MET A 45 4.44 -12.35 -3.21
N MET A 46 5.69 -11.90 -3.27
CA MET A 46 6.63 -12.02 -2.16
C MET A 46 6.93 -10.65 -1.59
N LYS A 47 6.82 -10.50 -0.26
CA LYS A 47 7.30 -9.28 0.41
C LYS A 47 8.82 -9.22 0.31
N TYR A 48 9.37 -8.03 0.09
CA TYR A 48 10.82 -7.86 0.08
C TYR A 48 11.43 -8.12 1.46
N SER A 49 12.65 -8.67 1.40
CA SER A 49 13.67 -8.73 2.45
C SER A 49 13.81 -7.54 3.38
N GLN A 50 13.92 -6.41 2.71
CA GLN A 50 14.45 -5.17 3.22
C GLN A 50 13.48 -4.09 2.77
N LEU A 51 13.40 -3.02 3.56
CA LEU A 51 12.58 -1.87 3.21
C LEU A 51 13.26 -1.12 2.06
N HIS A 52 12.50 -0.86 1.01
CA HIS A 52 12.94 -0.05 -0.12
C HIS A 52 12.12 1.24 -0.15
N VAL A 53 12.80 2.36 -0.39
CA VAL A 53 12.15 3.64 -0.67
C VAL A 53 11.93 3.72 -2.19
N PRO A 54 10.68 3.72 -2.67
CA PRO A 54 10.42 3.84 -4.09
C PRO A 54 10.85 5.22 -4.59
N ILE A 55 11.58 5.24 -5.71
CA ILE A 55 11.88 6.47 -6.43
C ILE A 55 10.75 6.70 -7.43
N LEU A 56 10.05 7.82 -7.28
CA LEU A 56 8.97 8.21 -8.18
C LEU A 56 9.58 8.80 -9.46
N TYR A 57 9.39 8.11 -10.57
CA TYR A 57 9.74 8.61 -11.90
C TYR A 57 8.50 9.17 -12.59
N GLY A 58 8.59 10.40 -13.08
CA GLY A 58 7.50 11.05 -13.82
C GLY A 58 7.47 12.57 -13.64
N PRO A 59 6.36 13.20 -14.06
CA PRO A 59 6.11 14.61 -13.82
C PRO A 59 6.17 14.95 -12.33
N GLN A 60 6.61 16.17 -12.03
CA GLN A 60 6.70 16.65 -10.65
C GLN A 60 5.33 16.61 -9.95
N ILE A 61 5.30 16.18 -8.69
CA ILE A 61 4.10 16.28 -7.85
C ILE A 61 3.72 17.77 -7.76
N PRO A 62 2.45 18.14 -8.07
CA PRO A 62 2.00 19.53 -8.01
C PRO A 62 2.23 20.14 -6.63
N ARG A 63 2.41 21.46 -6.55
CA ARG A 63 2.58 22.11 -5.25
C ARG A 63 1.26 22.13 -4.46
N GLN A 64 1.36 22.03 -3.14
CA GLN A 64 0.20 22.05 -2.24
C GLN A 64 -0.31 23.47 -1.94
N ASP A 65 0.57 24.46 -2.00
CA ASP A 65 0.35 25.81 -1.48
C ASP A 65 -0.49 26.71 -2.38
N ARG A 66 -0.74 26.32 -3.62
CA ARG A 66 -1.56 27.09 -4.55
C ARG A 66 -2.91 26.44 -4.77
N ASP A 67 -3.97 27.25 -4.73
CA ASP A 67 -5.34 26.77 -4.93
C ASP A 67 -5.54 26.17 -6.32
N ASP A 68 -4.89 26.70 -7.36
CA ASP A 68 -5.00 26.20 -8.74
C ASP A 68 -4.34 24.82 -8.94
N THR A 69 -3.45 24.41 -8.04
CA THR A 69 -2.78 23.09 -8.06
C THR A 69 -3.29 22.14 -6.98
N ARG A 70 -4.06 22.62 -6.00
CA ARG A 70 -4.50 21.87 -4.83
C ARG A 70 -5.23 20.58 -5.16
N GLU A 71 -6.19 20.62 -6.09
CA GLU A 71 -6.93 19.42 -6.54
C GLU A 71 -5.98 18.36 -7.13
N ARG A 72 -5.05 18.78 -7.99
CA ARG A 72 -4.08 17.88 -8.62
C ARG A 72 -3.10 17.29 -7.61
N TYR A 73 -2.71 18.07 -6.60
CA TYR A 73 -1.88 17.62 -5.49
C TYR A 73 -2.59 16.53 -4.67
N CYS A 74 -3.83 16.79 -4.25
CA CYS A 74 -4.61 15.83 -3.44
C CYS A 74 -4.80 14.51 -4.20
N ARG A 75 -5.17 14.59 -5.48
CA ARG A 75 -5.28 13.41 -6.36
C ARG A 75 -3.97 12.61 -6.43
N ALA A 76 -2.84 13.30 -6.61
CA ALA A 76 -1.53 12.63 -6.68
C ALA A 76 -1.20 11.90 -5.37
N LEU A 77 -1.40 12.54 -4.22
CA LEU A 77 -1.12 11.92 -2.92
C LEU A 77 -2.04 10.73 -2.62
N LEU A 78 -3.35 10.88 -2.87
CA LEU A 78 -4.29 9.78 -2.69
C LEU A 78 -3.91 8.58 -3.56
N THR A 79 -3.51 8.83 -4.81
CA THR A 79 -3.11 7.76 -5.74
C THR A 79 -1.85 7.00 -5.28
N LEU A 80 -0.90 7.71 -4.65
CA LEU A 80 0.39 7.15 -4.24
C LEU A 80 0.32 6.43 -2.88
N PHE A 81 -0.47 6.94 -1.94
CA PHE A 81 -0.39 6.52 -0.55
C PHE A 81 -1.64 5.80 -0.03
N VAL A 82 -2.78 5.94 -0.69
CA VAL A 82 -3.98 5.17 -0.35
C VAL A 82 -3.98 3.88 -1.16
N SER A 83 -4.32 2.76 -0.55
CA SER A 83 -4.51 1.51 -1.30
C SER A 83 -5.84 1.55 -2.02
N TRP A 84 -5.83 1.43 -3.35
CA TRP A 84 -7.05 1.49 -4.16
C TRP A 84 -7.07 0.42 -5.25
N ARG A 85 -8.28 0.00 -5.64
CA ARG A 85 -8.52 -0.90 -6.78
C ARG A 85 -9.42 -0.30 -7.86
N SER A 86 -10.20 0.69 -7.46
CA SER A 86 -11.04 1.53 -8.31
C SER A 86 -10.86 2.97 -7.86
N VAL A 87 -11.01 3.91 -8.80
CA VAL A 87 -10.95 5.36 -8.54
C VAL A 87 -11.94 5.79 -7.46
N THR A 88 -13.07 5.10 -7.35
CA THR A 88 -14.09 5.36 -6.31
C THR A 88 -13.61 5.09 -4.89
N ASN A 89 -12.55 4.27 -4.69
CA ASN A 89 -11.95 4.11 -3.35
C ASN A 89 -11.15 5.35 -2.95
N LEU A 90 -10.74 6.17 -3.91
CA LEU A 90 -9.99 7.40 -3.67
C LEU A 90 -10.90 8.62 -3.65
N CYS A 91 -11.84 8.69 -4.59
CA CYS A 91 -12.73 9.83 -4.75
C CYS A 91 -14.09 9.38 -5.28
N ASP A 92 -15.15 9.62 -4.51
CA ASP A 92 -16.52 9.46 -4.97
C ASP A 92 -16.87 10.46 -6.07
N THR A 93 -17.89 10.16 -6.85
CA THR A 93 -18.32 11.02 -7.97
C THR A 93 -18.87 12.37 -7.54
N ASN A 94 -19.33 12.49 -6.29
CA ASN A 94 -19.96 13.69 -5.76
C ASN A 94 -19.04 14.51 -4.83
N GLN A 95 -17.77 14.12 -4.69
CA GLN A 95 -16.80 14.82 -3.83
C GLN A 95 -15.61 15.34 -4.63
N THR A 96 -14.96 16.39 -4.14
CA THR A 96 -13.70 16.88 -4.73
C THR A 96 -12.51 16.08 -4.21
N TRP A 97 -11.37 16.14 -4.89
CA TRP A 97 -10.15 15.47 -4.41
C TRP A 97 -9.63 16.10 -3.13
N LYS A 98 -9.85 17.41 -2.94
CA LYS A 98 -9.54 18.10 -1.70
C LYS A 98 -10.38 17.56 -0.53
N ASP A 99 -11.67 17.34 -0.73
CA ASP A 99 -12.55 16.80 0.30
C ASP A 99 -12.13 15.37 0.66
N ALA A 100 -11.91 14.54 -0.36
CA ALA A 100 -11.46 13.15 -0.19
C ALA A 100 -10.14 13.03 0.58
N PHE A 101 -9.23 14.00 0.41
CA PHE A 101 -7.94 14.03 1.10
C PHE A 101 -8.03 14.51 2.56
N SER A 102 -9.14 15.14 2.94
CA SER A 102 -9.33 15.70 4.29
C SER A 102 -9.97 14.75 5.29
N VAL A 103 -10.41 13.57 4.83
CA VAL A 103 -10.99 12.48 5.65
C VAL A 103 -9.90 11.72 6.39
#